data_AF-A0A0U1HXC0-F1
#
_entry.id   AF-A0A0U1HXC0-F1
#
_cell.length_a   1.000
_cell.length_b   1.000
_cell.length_c   1.000
_cell.angle_alpha   90.00
_cell.angle_beta   90.00
_cell.angle_gamma   90.00
#
_symmetry.space_group_name_H-M   'P 1'
#
loop_
_entity.id
_entity.type
_entity.pdbx_description
1 polymer ?
#
loop_
_entity_poly.entity_id
_entity_poly.type
_entity_poly.pdbx_seq_one_letter_code
_entity_poly.pdbx_strand_id
1 'polypeptide(L)'
;MASRPQRYDANLPRNLTYRRARKSFYWRNPITGEEISLGQIARRDAIAQAIEANNYIESNFQPVALLERLQTPAPSLKAEIDLEVNSVATWLKRYTKLLNRRDLAENTMKMRVLQIGYINQIFGKMQLEAVTTKHIADFINTYVDNGKSSMAVNLRSVLSDIFREAIADGLISANPVQATRTPSPKVKRERLDYGAFCKIYEAAGQQRSWVQHSMALALITGQRRDDVRQLKKGDVHDGKLWIIQGKTGNQIAISLSLRLEIMNTTVAEIIEKCMNESKSEYLISSSSKSSGRKLGALNADSLTKAFVKALKATDLVYEVSPPSFHEIRSLASRLYEAEYSKEFAQKLLGHKSMKMTNVYLDSRKNEWIEI
;
A
#
# COMPACT_ATOMS: atom_id res chain seq x y z
N MET A 1 20.13 -20.16 -49.32
CA MET A 1 21.07 -21.25 -49.00
C MET A 1 22.32 -21.06 -49.86
N ALA A 2 23.48 -20.76 -49.26
CA ALA A 2 24.71 -20.55 -50.01
C ALA A 2 25.33 -21.88 -50.45
N SER A 3 25.74 -21.96 -51.72
CA SER A 3 26.40 -23.12 -52.33
C SER A 3 27.78 -23.38 -51.70
N ARG A 4 28.15 -24.66 -51.53
CA ARG A 4 29.40 -25.08 -50.88
C ARG A 4 30.60 -25.02 -51.85
N PRO A 5 31.77 -24.49 -51.44
CA PRO A 5 32.96 -24.43 -52.30
C PRO A 5 33.66 -25.79 -52.52
N GLN A 6 34.26 -25.95 -53.70
CA GLN A 6 34.80 -27.18 -54.34
C GLN A 6 35.96 -27.92 -53.61
N ARG A 7 36.42 -27.48 -52.43
CA ARG A 7 37.57 -28.06 -51.69
C ARG A 7 37.18 -28.66 -50.33
N TYR A 8 35.97 -29.20 -50.21
CA TYR A 8 35.49 -29.82 -48.98
C TYR A 8 35.56 -31.34 -49.09
N ASP A 9 36.20 -32.02 -48.13
CA ASP A 9 36.18 -33.49 -48.04
C ASP A 9 34.73 -33.91 -47.74
N ALA A 10 34.08 -34.57 -48.71
CA ALA A 10 32.68 -34.98 -48.63
C ALA A 10 32.38 -35.93 -47.46
N ASN A 11 33.43 -36.58 -46.93
CA ASN A 11 33.34 -37.54 -45.83
C ASN A 11 33.54 -36.90 -44.44
N LEU A 12 33.51 -35.57 -44.32
CA LEU A 12 33.53 -34.89 -43.04
C LEU A 12 32.17 -34.22 -42.74
N PRO A 13 31.68 -34.30 -41.48
CA PRO A 13 30.45 -33.64 -41.05
C PRO A 13 30.58 -32.12 -41.20
N ARG A 14 29.42 -31.45 -41.27
CA ARG A 14 29.35 -29.98 -41.45
C ARG A 14 30.26 -29.27 -40.45
N ASN A 15 30.81 -28.12 -40.86
CA ASN A 15 31.69 -27.28 -40.04
C ASN A 15 33.06 -27.89 -39.67
N LEU A 16 33.31 -29.17 -39.93
CA LEU A 16 34.61 -29.80 -39.72
C LEU A 16 35.47 -29.76 -40.99
N THR A 17 36.75 -29.46 -40.84
CA THR A 17 37.76 -29.49 -41.91
C THR A 17 39.06 -30.13 -41.43
N TYR A 18 39.79 -30.76 -42.35
CA TYR A 18 41.12 -31.31 -42.07
C TYR A 18 42.21 -30.53 -42.80
N ARG A 19 43.22 -30.05 -42.06
CA ARG A 19 44.32 -29.25 -42.64
C ARG A 19 45.58 -30.09 -42.78
N ARG A 20 45.86 -30.55 -44.01
CA ARG A 20 47.02 -31.40 -44.34
C ARG A 20 48.36 -30.82 -43.88
N ALA A 21 48.55 -29.51 -44.00
CA ALA A 21 49.78 -28.83 -43.61
C ALA A 21 50.08 -28.90 -42.09
N ARG A 22 49.04 -29.02 -41.25
CA ARG A 22 49.17 -29.06 -39.78
C ARG A 22 48.83 -30.42 -39.17
N LYS A 23 48.40 -31.37 -40.00
CA LYS A 23 47.90 -32.71 -39.62
C LYS A 23 46.81 -32.67 -38.54
N SER A 24 45.99 -31.61 -38.50
CA SER A 24 44.99 -31.39 -37.46
C SER A 24 43.61 -31.10 -38.02
N PHE A 25 42.58 -31.43 -37.23
CA PHE A 25 41.19 -31.10 -37.51
C PHE A 25 40.80 -29.75 -36.91
N TYR A 26 39.96 -29.01 -37.64
CA TYR A 26 39.45 -27.71 -37.24
C TYR A 26 37.93 -27.69 -37.45
N TRP A 27 37.20 -27.29 -36.41
CA TRP A 27 35.77 -27.11 -36.47
C TRP A 27 35.43 -25.62 -36.39
N ARG A 28 34.57 -25.13 -37.29
CA ARG A 28 34.22 -23.71 -37.38
C ARG A 28 32.84 -23.46 -36.79
N ASN A 29 32.74 -22.59 -35.80
CA ASN A 29 31.47 -22.19 -35.23
C ASN A 29 30.65 -21.41 -36.28
N PRO A 30 29.47 -21.88 -36.70
CA PRO A 30 28.66 -21.19 -37.71
C PRO A 30 28.00 -19.90 -37.20
N ILE A 31 27.93 -19.69 -35.88
CA ILE A 31 27.33 -18.51 -35.24
C ILE A 31 28.38 -17.40 -35.08
N THR A 32 29.52 -17.72 -34.45
CA THR A 32 30.57 -16.73 -34.16
C THR A 32 31.58 -16.59 -35.30
N GLY A 33 31.64 -17.56 -36.21
CA GLY A 33 32.58 -17.60 -37.32
C GLY A 33 33.99 -18.08 -36.93
N GLU A 34 34.26 -18.27 -35.63
CA GLU A 34 35.56 -18.68 -35.08
C GLU A 34 35.90 -20.14 -35.40
N GLU A 35 37.19 -20.43 -35.60
CA GLU A 35 37.70 -21.79 -35.82
C GLU A 35 38.37 -22.33 -34.56
N ILE A 36 37.93 -23.51 -34.12
CA ILE A 36 38.45 -24.25 -32.97
C ILE A 36 39.27 -25.43 -33.49
N SER A 37 40.52 -25.55 -33.03
CA SER A 37 41.42 -26.67 -33.36
C SER A 37 41.11 -27.86 -32.46
N LEU A 38 40.83 -29.02 -33.05
CA LEU A 38 40.69 -30.29 -32.33
C LEU A 38 42.02 -31.04 -32.17
N GLY A 39 43.10 -30.52 -32.75
CA GLY A 39 44.44 -31.13 -32.68
C GLY A 39 44.61 -32.36 -33.58
N GLN A 40 45.67 -33.13 -33.31
CA GLN A 40 46.04 -34.36 -34.05
C GLN A 40 45.33 -35.59 -33.46
N ILE A 41 44.00 -35.57 -33.48
CA ILE A 41 43.18 -36.68 -32.98
C ILE A 41 42.79 -37.64 -34.12
N ALA A 42 42.38 -38.86 -33.77
CA ALA A 42 41.92 -39.83 -34.76
C ALA A 42 40.68 -39.30 -35.49
N ARG A 43 40.57 -39.62 -36.79
CA ARG A 43 39.47 -39.14 -37.65
C ARG A 43 38.09 -39.44 -37.08
N ARG A 44 37.93 -40.62 -36.45
CA ARG A 44 36.66 -41.04 -35.83
C ARG A 44 36.24 -40.10 -34.69
N ASP A 45 37.18 -39.72 -33.84
CA ASP A 45 36.91 -38.89 -32.66
C ASP A 45 36.62 -37.44 -33.08
N ALA A 46 37.35 -36.93 -34.09
CA ALA A 46 37.07 -35.62 -34.68
C ALA A 46 35.67 -35.54 -35.28
N ILE A 47 35.22 -36.61 -35.95
CA ILE A 47 33.85 -36.69 -36.50
C ILE A 47 32.82 -36.72 -35.38
N ALA A 48 33.04 -37.52 -34.32
CA ALA A 48 32.11 -37.62 -33.19
C ALA A 48 31.92 -36.26 -32.49
N GLN A 49 33.02 -35.57 -32.16
CA GLN A 49 32.97 -34.26 -31.52
C GLN A 49 32.32 -33.20 -32.41
N ALA A 50 32.57 -33.23 -33.72
CA ALA A 50 31.94 -32.30 -34.66
C ALA A 50 30.43 -32.53 -34.79
N ILE A 51 29.96 -33.78 -34.77
CA ILE A 51 28.53 -34.11 -34.80
C ILE A 51 27.85 -33.61 -33.52
N GLU A 52 28.47 -33.85 -32.36
CA GLU A 52 27.97 -33.37 -31.07
C GLU A 52 27.88 -31.83 -31.03
N ALA A 53 28.93 -31.13 -31.45
CA ALA A 53 28.95 -29.67 -31.50
C ALA A 53 27.90 -29.10 -32.49
N ASN A 54 27.70 -29.75 -33.63
CA ASN A 54 26.67 -29.35 -34.59
C ASN A 54 25.26 -29.56 -34.02
N ASN A 55 25.00 -30.70 -33.37
CA ASN A 55 23.72 -30.99 -32.74
C ASN A 55 23.41 -30.01 -31.61
N TYR A 56 24.41 -29.66 -30.80
CA TYR A 56 24.29 -28.66 -29.73
C TYR A 56 23.91 -27.28 -30.30
N ILE A 57 24.52 -26.87 -31.41
CA ILE A 57 24.20 -25.60 -32.07
C ILE A 57 22.82 -25.60 -32.73
N GLU A 58 22.45 -26.70 -33.41
CA GLU A 58 21.12 -26.84 -34.01
C GLU A 58 20.02 -26.84 -32.92
N SER A 59 20.29 -27.43 -31.75
CA SER A 59 19.38 -27.42 -30.59
C SER A 59 19.18 -26.03 -29.98
N ASN A 60 20.15 -25.11 -30.13
CA ASN A 60 20.07 -23.74 -29.63
C ASN A 60 19.39 -22.74 -30.60
N PHE A 61 19.07 -23.13 -31.85
CA PHE A 61 18.50 -22.22 -32.87
C PHE A 61 17.21 -22.68 -33.55
N GLN A 62 16.61 -23.79 -33.13
CA GLN A 62 15.22 -24.13 -33.43
C GLN A 62 14.48 -24.41 -32.12
N PRO A 63 13.25 -23.88 -31.93
CA PRO A 63 12.52 -24.05 -30.69
C PRO A 63 12.30 -25.54 -30.45
N VAL A 64 12.83 -26.02 -29.33
CA VAL A 64 12.65 -27.34 -28.75
C VAL A 64 11.17 -27.52 -28.42
N ALA A 65 10.33 -27.78 -29.42
CA ALA A 65 8.89 -27.96 -29.20
C ALA A 65 8.51 -29.44 -29.12
N LEU A 66 9.30 -30.34 -29.72
CA LEU A 66 9.00 -31.78 -29.76
C LEU A 66 9.72 -32.56 -28.66
N LEU A 67 11.00 -32.25 -28.39
CA LEU A 67 11.76 -32.90 -27.31
C LEU A 67 11.32 -32.43 -25.91
N GLU A 68 10.94 -31.16 -25.74
CA GLU A 68 10.20 -30.71 -24.55
C GLU A 68 8.85 -31.44 -24.45
N ARG A 69 8.08 -31.60 -25.54
CA ARG A 69 6.81 -32.37 -25.50
C ARG A 69 6.98 -33.88 -25.24
N LEU A 70 8.17 -34.43 -25.46
CA LEU A 70 8.47 -35.84 -25.18
C LEU A 70 9.06 -36.05 -23.79
N GLN A 71 9.70 -35.03 -23.20
CA GLN A 71 10.26 -35.07 -21.84
C GLN A 71 9.35 -34.46 -20.77
N THR A 72 8.51 -33.49 -21.12
CA THR A 72 7.34 -33.12 -20.30
C THR A 72 6.24 -34.10 -20.67
N PRO A 73 5.77 -34.96 -19.74
CA PRO A 73 4.51 -35.65 -20.00
C PRO A 73 3.46 -34.58 -20.30
N ALA A 74 2.60 -34.81 -21.32
CA ALA A 74 1.41 -33.98 -21.53
C ALA A 74 0.79 -33.68 -20.16
N PRO A 75 0.42 -32.43 -19.83
CA PRO A 75 -0.14 -32.13 -18.53
C PRO A 75 -1.29 -33.11 -18.32
N SER A 76 -1.06 -34.08 -17.42
CA SER A 76 -2.11 -34.97 -17.03
C SER A 76 -3.22 -34.07 -16.50
N LEU A 77 -4.49 -34.45 -16.66
CA LEU A 77 -5.60 -33.72 -16.04
C LEU A 77 -5.28 -33.42 -14.56
N LYS A 78 -4.53 -34.31 -13.90
CA LYS A 78 -3.96 -34.14 -12.56
C LYS A 78 -2.94 -33.00 -12.43
N ALA A 79 -2.01 -32.81 -13.37
CA ALA A 79 -1.06 -31.69 -13.37
C ALA A 79 -1.74 -30.35 -13.65
N GLU A 80 -2.74 -30.30 -14.54
CA GLU A 80 -3.57 -29.10 -14.75
C GLU A 80 -4.41 -28.77 -13.51
N ILE A 81 -5.01 -29.79 -12.87
CA ILE A 81 -5.71 -29.66 -11.59
C ILE A 81 -4.74 -29.21 -10.48
N ASP A 82 -3.55 -29.80 -10.37
CA ASP A 82 -2.54 -29.44 -9.36
C ASP A 82 -2.03 -28.00 -9.58
N LEU A 83 -1.86 -27.58 -10.84
CA LEU A 83 -1.54 -26.18 -11.20
C LEU A 83 -2.68 -25.23 -10.81
N GLU A 84 -3.93 -25.60 -11.06
CA GLU A 84 -5.08 -24.78 -10.66
C GLU A 84 -5.21 -24.69 -9.13
N VAL A 85 -4.93 -25.80 -8.43
CA VAL A 85 -4.99 -25.94 -6.97
C VAL A 85 -3.89 -25.12 -6.26
N ASN A 86 -2.67 -25.08 -6.81
CA ASN A 86 -1.51 -24.39 -6.20
C ASN A 86 -1.23 -22.98 -6.76
N SER A 87 -2.11 -22.47 -7.63
CA SER A 87 -2.04 -21.10 -8.11
C SER A 87 -2.24 -20.07 -6.98
N VAL A 88 -1.64 -18.89 -7.15
CA VAL A 88 -1.87 -17.76 -6.24
C VAL A 88 -3.35 -17.40 -6.19
N ALA A 89 -4.08 -17.44 -7.30
CA ALA A 89 -5.51 -17.13 -7.30
C ALA A 89 -6.32 -18.07 -6.40
N THR A 90 -6.05 -19.37 -6.45
CA THR A 90 -6.71 -20.35 -5.58
C THR A 90 -6.31 -20.14 -4.13
N TRP A 91 -5.04 -19.86 -3.85
CA TRP A 91 -4.58 -19.52 -2.52
C TRP A 91 -5.26 -18.26 -1.95
N LEU A 92 -5.40 -17.19 -2.74
CA LEU A 92 -6.06 -15.95 -2.31
C LEU A 92 -7.52 -16.17 -1.89
N LYS A 93 -8.24 -17.11 -2.52
CA LYS A 93 -9.60 -17.51 -2.09
C LYS A 93 -9.56 -18.12 -0.68
N ARG A 94 -8.59 -18.98 -0.38
CA ARG A 94 -8.38 -19.57 0.95
C ARG A 94 -7.93 -18.52 1.97
N TYR A 95 -6.96 -17.68 1.63
CA TYR A 95 -6.49 -16.59 2.47
C TYR A 95 -7.62 -15.61 2.83
N THR A 96 -8.56 -15.33 1.91
CA THR A 96 -9.73 -14.50 2.21
C THR A 96 -10.61 -15.12 3.30
N LYS A 97 -10.77 -16.46 3.32
CA LYS A 97 -11.47 -17.16 4.40
C LYS A 97 -10.70 -17.06 5.73
N LEU A 98 -9.37 -17.12 5.70
CA LEU A 98 -8.55 -16.93 6.89
C LEU A 98 -8.70 -15.50 7.44
N LEU A 99 -8.69 -14.48 6.58
CA LEU A 99 -8.89 -13.09 6.97
C LEU A 99 -10.25 -12.86 7.64
N ASN A 100 -11.32 -13.49 7.15
CA ASN A 100 -12.65 -13.37 7.75
C ASN A 100 -12.69 -13.91 9.19
N ARG A 101 -11.81 -14.84 9.56
CA ARG A 101 -11.71 -15.37 10.94
C ARG A 101 -10.98 -14.43 11.90
N ARG A 102 -10.29 -13.41 11.39
CA ARG A 102 -9.48 -12.48 12.21
C ARG A 102 -10.27 -11.31 12.79
N ASP A 103 -11.59 -11.31 12.65
CA ASP A 103 -12.52 -10.30 13.19
C ASP A 103 -12.04 -8.84 12.96
N LEU A 104 -11.60 -8.56 11.73
CA LEU A 104 -11.09 -7.26 11.37
C LEU A 104 -12.25 -6.27 11.16
N ALA A 105 -12.02 -5.00 11.54
CA ALA A 105 -12.98 -3.93 11.29
C ALA A 105 -13.40 -3.87 9.81
N GLU A 106 -14.68 -3.56 9.56
CA GLU A 106 -15.29 -3.61 8.22
C GLU A 106 -14.51 -2.82 7.16
N ASN A 107 -14.08 -1.59 7.50
CA ASN A 107 -13.28 -0.76 6.59
C ASN A 107 -11.89 -1.36 6.31
N THR A 108 -11.28 -2.01 7.31
CA THR A 108 -10.01 -2.73 7.12
C THR A 108 -10.22 -3.90 6.17
N MET A 109 -11.29 -4.68 6.33
CA MET A 109 -11.62 -5.77 5.42
C MET A 109 -11.88 -5.29 3.99
N LYS A 110 -12.64 -4.21 3.81
CA LYS A 110 -12.85 -3.59 2.48
C LYS A 110 -11.52 -3.24 1.81
N MET A 111 -10.58 -2.64 2.55
CA MET A 111 -9.25 -2.32 2.02
C MET A 111 -8.43 -3.57 1.70
N ARG A 112 -8.48 -4.62 2.53
CA ARG A 112 -7.80 -5.89 2.27
C ARG A 112 -8.33 -6.57 1.01
N VAL A 113 -9.64 -6.60 0.80
CA VAL A 113 -10.27 -7.16 -0.40
C VAL A 113 -9.79 -6.43 -1.67
N LEU A 114 -9.75 -5.10 -1.65
CA LEU A 114 -9.21 -4.30 -2.77
C LEU A 114 -7.74 -4.65 -3.05
N GLN A 115 -6.92 -4.74 -2.01
CA GLN A 115 -5.50 -5.07 -2.13
C GLN A 115 -5.28 -6.49 -2.69
N ILE A 116 -6.07 -7.47 -2.23
CA ILE A 116 -6.09 -8.83 -2.76
C ILE A 116 -6.48 -8.82 -4.24
N GLY A 117 -7.45 -7.99 -4.63
CA GLY A 117 -7.83 -7.81 -6.03
C GLY A 117 -6.66 -7.35 -6.91
N TYR A 118 -5.90 -6.34 -6.48
CA TYR A 118 -4.72 -5.86 -7.21
C TYR A 118 -3.61 -6.92 -7.29
N ILE A 119 -3.40 -7.68 -6.21
CA ILE A 119 -2.43 -8.77 -6.17
C ILE A 119 -2.85 -9.90 -7.14
N ASN A 120 -4.13 -10.28 -7.12
CA ASN A 120 -4.66 -11.33 -7.98
C ASN A 120 -4.54 -10.99 -9.47
N GLN A 121 -4.71 -9.73 -9.84
CA GLN A 121 -4.54 -9.29 -11.23
C GLN A 121 -3.14 -9.57 -11.80
N ILE A 122 -2.11 -9.45 -10.95
CA ILE A 122 -0.71 -9.62 -11.37
C ILE A 122 -0.23 -11.05 -11.17
N PHE A 123 -0.46 -11.60 -9.97
CA PHE A 123 0.14 -12.88 -9.56
C PHE A 123 -0.82 -14.06 -9.70
N GLY A 124 -2.12 -13.83 -9.92
CA GLY A 124 -3.15 -14.88 -9.76
C GLY A 124 -2.92 -16.13 -10.61
N LYS A 125 -2.37 -15.98 -11.82
CA LYS A 125 -2.07 -17.10 -12.73
C LYS A 125 -0.75 -17.80 -12.42
N MET A 126 0.08 -17.26 -11.55
CA MET A 126 1.37 -17.84 -11.18
C MET A 126 1.19 -18.94 -10.14
N GLN A 127 2.08 -19.92 -10.17
CA GLN A 127 2.24 -20.85 -9.06
C GLN A 127 2.84 -20.14 -7.84
N LEU A 128 2.40 -20.49 -6.63
CA LEU A 128 2.92 -19.90 -5.40
C LEU A 128 4.46 -19.98 -5.31
N GLU A 129 5.04 -21.14 -5.63
CA GLU A 129 6.50 -21.38 -5.61
C GLU A 129 7.26 -20.61 -6.70
N ALA A 130 6.58 -20.29 -7.82
CA ALA A 130 7.19 -19.56 -8.92
C ALA A 130 7.23 -18.04 -8.67
N VAL A 131 6.59 -17.54 -7.62
CA VAL A 131 6.64 -16.12 -7.27
C VAL A 131 8.00 -15.78 -6.64
N THR A 132 8.86 -15.15 -7.44
CA THR A 132 10.19 -14.73 -6.99
C THR A 132 10.17 -13.37 -6.30
N THR A 133 11.23 -13.10 -5.52
CA THR A 133 11.51 -11.78 -4.93
C THR A 133 11.52 -10.67 -5.99
N LYS A 134 12.03 -10.95 -7.20
CA LYS A 134 12.09 -9.99 -8.30
C LYS A 134 10.68 -9.57 -8.75
N HIS A 135 9.76 -10.53 -8.93
CA HIS A 135 8.38 -10.21 -9.30
C HIS A 135 7.71 -9.29 -8.28
N ILE A 136 7.95 -9.53 -6.99
CA ILE A 136 7.41 -8.69 -5.91
C ILE A 136 8.06 -7.31 -5.91
N ALA A 137 9.37 -7.23 -6.10
CA ALA A 137 10.08 -5.94 -6.18
C ALA A 137 9.57 -5.09 -7.35
N ASP A 138 9.42 -5.67 -8.55
CA ASP A 138 8.93 -4.98 -9.74
C ASP A 138 7.48 -4.47 -9.53
N PHE A 139 6.63 -5.31 -8.92
CA PHE A 139 5.28 -4.91 -8.54
C PHE A 139 5.26 -3.74 -7.56
N ILE A 140 6.07 -3.77 -6.49
CA ILE A 140 6.16 -2.70 -5.50
C ILE A 140 6.71 -1.41 -6.13
N ASN A 141 7.77 -1.52 -6.92
CA ASN A 141 8.43 -0.38 -7.57
C ASN A 141 7.49 0.34 -8.52
N THR A 142 6.63 -0.39 -9.25
CA THR A 142 5.59 0.23 -10.09
C THR A 142 4.73 1.24 -9.31
N TYR A 143 4.37 0.96 -8.05
CA TYR A 143 3.63 1.92 -7.23
C TYR A 143 4.50 3.05 -6.71
N VAL A 144 5.77 2.79 -6.38
CA VAL A 144 6.71 3.80 -5.92
C VAL A 144 6.99 4.82 -7.03
N ASP A 145 7.26 4.36 -8.25
CA ASP A 145 7.57 5.18 -9.42
C ASP A 145 6.38 6.05 -9.82
N ASN A 146 5.16 5.55 -9.62
CA ASN A 146 3.92 6.32 -9.78
C ASN A 146 3.61 7.27 -8.59
N GLY A 147 4.55 7.48 -7.66
CA GLY A 147 4.40 8.35 -6.50
C GLY A 147 3.42 7.84 -5.43
N LYS A 148 3.04 6.56 -5.48
CA LYS A 148 2.09 5.90 -4.57
C LYS A 148 2.80 5.05 -3.51
N SER A 149 3.91 5.57 -2.96
CA SER A 149 4.76 4.83 -2.00
C SER A 149 4.01 4.32 -0.76
N SER A 150 3.02 5.05 -0.24
CA SER A 150 2.19 4.57 0.89
C SER A 150 1.35 3.34 0.52
N MET A 151 0.83 3.29 -0.72
CA MET A 151 0.12 2.11 -1.21
C MET A 151 1.10 0.94 -1.40
N ALA A 152 2.30 1.20 -1.89
CA ALA A 152 3.36 0.20 -2.05
C ALA A 152 3.72 -0.47 -0.70
N VAL A 153 3.86 0.32 0.38
CA VAL A 153 4.07 -0.22 1.75
C VAL A 153 2.92 -1.14 2.17
N ASN A 154 1.68 -0.70 1.97
CA ASN A 154 0.51 -1.47 2.35
C ASN A 154 0.41 -2.78 1.55
N LEU A 155 0.62 -2.73 0.23
CA LEU A 155 0.62 -3.90 -0.64
C LEU A 155 1.72 -4.89 -0.25
N ARG A 156 2.95 -4.42 0.01
CA ARG A 156 4.05 -5.25 0.51
C ARG A 156 3.66 -5.94 1.82
N SER A 157 3.03 -5.22 2.74
CA SER A 157 2.56 -5.80 4.02
C SER A 157 1.51 -6.90 3.80
N VAL A 158 0.55 -6.70 2.90
CA VAL A 158 -0.47 -7.72 2.57
C VAL A 158 0.17 -8.93 1.92
N LEU A 159 1.04 -8.72 0.93
CA LEU A 159 1.79 -9.78 0.28
C LEU A 159 2.60 -10.59 1.28
N SER A 160 3.33 -9.92 2.18
CA SER A 160 4.11 -10.61 3.20
C SER A 160 3.24 -11.50 4.08
N ASP A 161 2.03 -11.05 4.42
CA ASP A 161 1.09 -11.84 5.22
C ASP A 161 0.47 -13.00 4.42
N ILE A 162 0.07 -12.79 3.16
CA ILE A 162 -0.41 -13.84 2.25
C ILE A 162 0.59 -15.00 2.16
N PHE A 163 1.86 -14.68 1.92
CA PHE A 163 2.91 -15.70 1.79
C PHE A 163 3.31 -16.30 3.14
N ARG A 164 3.12 -15.58 4.26
CA ARG A 164 3.33 -16.15 5.61
C ARG A 164 2.28 -17.21 5.92
N GLU A 165 1.02 -16.93 5.63
CA GLU A 165 -0.07 -17.92 5.80
C GLU A 165 0.10 -19.12 4.85
N ALA A 166 0.66 -18.91 3.65
CA ALA A 166 0.96 -20.00 2.71
C ALA A 166 2.02 -20.96 3.28
N ILE A 167 3.03 -20.43 3.98
CA ILE A 167 4.01 -21.25 4.70
C ILE A 167 3.34 -22.02 5.83
N ALA A 168 2.45 -21.37 6.60
CA ALA A 168 1.75 -22.02 7.71
C ALA A 168 0.86 -23.18 7.24
N ASP A 169 0.28 -23.07 6.03
CA ASP A 169 -0.49 -24.13 5.37
C ASP A 169 0.40 -25.14 4.60
N GLY A 170 1.73 -25.01 4.65
CA GLY A 170 2.67 -25.96 4.05
C GLY A 170 2.77 -25.90 2.52
N LEU A 171 2.29 -24.82 1.89
CA LEU A 171 2.25 -24.68 0.42
C LEU A 171 3.58 -24.22 -0.17
N ILE A 172 4.41 -23.55 0.63
CA ILE A 172 5.73 -23.04 0.25
C ILE A 172 6.65 -23.08 1.48
N SER A 173 7.96 -23.03 1.25
CA SER A 173 8.98 -23.09 2.31
C SER A 173 9.55 -21.74 2.72
N ALA A 174 9.48 -20.73 1.85
CA ALA A 174 10.09 -19.42 2.07
C ALA A 174 9.17 -18.28 1.63
N ASN A 175 9.26 -17.13 2.30
CA ASN A 175 8.45 -15.96 1.97
C ASN A 175 9.23 -15.04 1.00
N PRO A 176 8.86 -14.99 -0.29
CA PRO A 176 9.60 -14.23 -1.30
C PRO A 176 9.53 -12.70 -1.09
N VAL A 177 8.66 -12.21 -0.20
CA VAL A 177 8.54 -10.79 0.11
C VAL A 177 9.64 -10.32 1.08
N GLN A 178 10.20 -11.21 1.91
CA GLN A 178 11.08 -10.82 3.01
C GLN A 178 12.31 -10.02 2.56
N ALA A 179 12.94 -10.43 1.45
CA ALA A 179 14.14 -9.80 0.91
C ALA A 179 13.87 -8.43 0.23
N THR A 180 12.60 -8.07 -0.01
CA THR A 180 12.26 -6.78 -0.62
C THR A 180 12.39 -5.64 0.39
N ARG A 181 12.79 -4.44 -0.08
CA ARG A 181 12.87 -3.25 0.78
C ARG A 181 11.48 -2.65 1.00
N THR A 182 11.22 -2.15 2.20
CA THR A 182 10.00 -1.40 2.49
C THR A 182 10.16 0.03 1.99
N PRO A 183 9.26 0.54 1.12
CA PRO A 183 9.32 1.93 0.69
C PRO A 183 9.15 2.90 1.87
N SER A 184 9.80 4.05 1.79
CA SER A 184 9.72 5.10 2.83
C SER A 184 8.95 6.31 2.30
N PRO A 185 7.60 6.33 2.41
CA PRO A 185 6.81 7.47 1.96
C PRO A 185 7.11 8.72 2.79
N LYS A 186 7.38 9.83 2.12
CA LYS A 186 7.44 11.16 2.77
C LYS A 186 6.02 11.67 3.00
N VAL A 187 5.75 12.23 4.19
CA VAL A 187 4.45 12.81 4.51
C VAL A 187 4.31 14.14 3.79
N LYS A 188 3.35 14.23 2.87
CA LYS A 188 3.11 15.42 2.03
C LYS A 188 2.12 16.43 2.61
N ARG A 189 1.27 15.99 3.54
CA ARG A 189 0.20 16.83 4.10
C ARG A 189 0.77 17.86 5.06
N GLU A 190 0.49 19.12 4.78
CA GLU A 190 0.89 20.26 5.60
C GLU A 190 0.05 20.36 6.88
N ARG A 191 0.64 20.97 7.91
CA ARG A 191 -0.04 21.23 9.18
C ARG A 191 -1.00 22.41 9.04
N LEU A 192 -2.04 22.39 9.88
CA LEU A 192 -2.96 23.50 10.04
C LEU A 192 -2.52 24.35 11.24
N ASP A 193 -2.13 25.61 11.02
CA ASP A 193 -1.93 26.56 12.12
C ASP A 193 -3.27 27.19 12.58
N TYR A 194 -3.23 27.89 13.72
CA TYR A 194 -4.44 28.47 14.29
C TYR A 194 -5.00 29.63 13.46
N GLY A 195 -4.14 30.48 12.87
CA GLY A 195 -4.58 31.58 12.02
C GLY A 195 -5.33 31.09 10.77
N ALA A 196 -4.78 30.08 10.10
CA ALA A 196 -5.42 29.37 9.00
C ALA A 196 -6.72 28.70 9.45
N PHE A 197 -6.75 28.05 10.62
CA PHE A 197 -7.97 27.49 11.18
C PHE A 197 -9.06 28.56 11.32
N CYS A 198 -8.75 29.74 11.88
CA CYS A 198 -9.70 30.84 12.04
C CYS A 198 -10.27 31.32 10.70
N LYS A 199 -9.42 31.54 9.68
CA LYS A 199 -9.88 31.91 8.33
C LYS A 199 -10.82 30.87 7.72
N ILE A 200 -10.48 29.58 7.85
CA ILE A 200 -11.32 28.48 7.33
C ILE A 200 -12.63 28.39 8.14
N TYR A 201 -12.56 28.60 9.45
CA TYR A 201 -13.71 28.58 10.34
C TYR A 201 -14.70 29.70 10.01
N GLU A 202 -14.21 30.91 9.72
CA GLU A 202 -15.02 32.03 9.26
C GLU A 202 -15.70 31.71 7.92
N ALA A 203 -14.94 31.22 6.93
CA ALA A 203 -15.48 30.80 5.64
C ALA A 203 -16.50 29.66 5.76
N ALA A 204 -16.34 28.77 6.76
CA ALA A 204 -17.29 27.72 7.05
C ALA A 204 -18.65 28.24 7.55
N GLY A 205 -18.73 29.47 8.07
CA GLY A 205 -19.98 30.11 8.49
C GLY A 205 -20.95 30.39 7.33
N GLN A 206 -20.44 30.44 6.11
CA GLN A 206 -21.26 30.54 4.89
C GLN A 206 -21.86 29.19 4.45
N GLN A 207 -21.57 28.11 5.17
CA GLN A 207 -22.11 26.78 4.93
C GLN A 207 -23.22 26.44 5.93
N ARG A 208 -23.65 25.17 5.96
CA ARG A 208 -24.59 24.70 6.99
C ARG A 208 -23.92 24.81 8.36
N SER A 209 -24.70 25.19 9.36
CA SER A 209 -24.18 25.49 10.69
C SER A 209 -23.40 24.33 11.35
N TRP A 210 -23.76 23.07 11.06
CA TRP A 210 -23.00 21.91 11.55
C TRP A 210 -21.53 21.90 11.12
N VAL A 211 -21.15 22.62 10.05
CA VAL A 211 -19.76 22.66 9.56
C VAL A 211 -18.87 23.38 10.59
N GLN A 212 -19.23 24.59 11.01
CA GLN A 212 -18.51 25.32 12.06
C GLN A 212 -18.53 24.53 13.38
N HIS A 213 -19.69 24.04 13.80
CA HIS A 213 -19.79 23.22 15.01
C HIS A 213 -18.88 22.00 14.99
N SER A 214 -18.78 21.30 13.85
CA SER A 214 -17.89 20.14 13.72
C SER A 214 -16.41 20.53 13.86
N MET A 215 -16.00 21.69 13.35
CA MET A 215 -14.64 22.19 13.46
C MET A 215 -14.32 22.62 14.90
N ALA A 216 -15.22 23.35 15.55
CA ALA A 216 -15.07 23.78 16.94
C ALA A 216 -15.01 22.57 17.89
N LEU A 217 -15.93 21.61 17.75
CA LEU A 217 -15.92 20.37 18.51
C LEU A 217 -14.62 19.59 18.29
N ALA A 218 -14.16 19.45 17.05
CA ALA A 218 -12.91 18.75 16.75
C ALA A 218 -11.69 19.42 17.38
N LEU A 219 -11.64 20.76 17.40
CA LEU A 219 -10.54 21.51 17.98
C LEU A 219 -10.54 21.40 19.51
N ILE A 220 -11.68 21.70 20.15
CA ILE A 220 -11.73 21.75 21.62
C ILE A 220 -11.64 20.37 22.27
N THR A 221 -12.16 19.32 21.62
CA THR A 221 -12.08 17.95 22.16
C THR A 221 -10.84 17.18 21.70
N GLY A 222 -10.16 17.66 20.64
CA GLY A 222 -9.07 16.96 19.98
C GLY A 222 -9.44 15.60 19.38
N GLN A 223 -10.73 15.26 19.20
CA GLN A 223 -11.14 13.93 18.74
C GLN A 223 -11.01 13.72 17.22
N ARG A 224 -11.01 12.45 16.79
CA ARG A 224 -10.97 12.13 15.35
C ARG A 224 -12.29 12.52 14.71
N ARG A 225 -12.26 12.90 13.44
CA ARG A 225 -13.45 13.20 12.63
C ARG A 225 -14.57 12.17 12.76
N ASP A 226 -14.21 10.88 12.74
CA ASP A 226 -15.16 9.78 12.87
C ASP A 226 -15.77 9.65 14.27
N ASP A 227 -15.04 10.07 15.31
CA ASP A 227 -15.54 10.13 16.69
C ASP A 227 -16.43 11.38 16.88
N VAL A 228 -16.00 12.55 16.37
CA VAL A 228 -16.73 13.83 16.44
C VAL A 228 -18.15 13.73 15.86
N ARG A 229 -18.31 13.08 14.70
CA ARG A 229 -19.63 12.94 14.05
C ARG A 229 -20.59 12.02 14.81
N GLN A 230 -20.07 11.19 15.72
CA GLN A 230 -20.83 10.19 16.46
C GLN A 230 -21.20 10.64 17.88
N LEU A 231 -20.67 11.78 18.35
CA LEU A 231 -20.99 12.32 19.67
C LEU A 231 -22.49 12.59 19.79
N LYS A 232 -23.08 12.14 20.89
CA LYS A 232 -24.49 12.26 21.20
C LYS A 232 -24.71 13.18 22.39
N LYS A 233 -25.93 13.74 22.47
CA LYS A 233 -26.40 14.51 23.62
C LYS A 233 -26.34 13.68 24.90
N GLY A 234 -26.68 12.38 24.81
CA GLY A 234 -26.63 11.46 25.95
C GLY A 234 -25.21 11.10 26.43
N ASP A 235 -24.17 11.41 25.66
CA ASP A 235 -22.77 11.23 26.08
C ASP A 235 -22.30 12.32 27.04
N VAL A 236 -23.15 13.34 27.28
CA VAL A 236 -22.86 14.48 28.16
C VAL A 236 -23.59 14.29 29.47
N HIS A 237 -22.85 13.94 30.51
CA HIS A 237 -23.37 13.73 31.86
C HIS A 237 -22.24 13.83 32.90
N ASP A 238 -22.59 14.01 34.17
CA ASP A 238 -21.65 14.12 35.30
C ASP A 238 -20.56 15.18 35.11
N GLY A 239 -20.92 16.31 34.47
CA GLY A 239 -20.01 17.41 34.18
C GLY A 239 -18.93 17.06 33.14
N LYS A 240 -19.11 15.99 32.36
CA LYS A 240 -18.13 15.51 31.37
C LYS A 240 -18.80 15.10 30.05
N LEU A 241 -18.00 15.11 28.99
CA LEU A 241 -18.30 14.45 27.72
C LEU A 241 -17.58 13.10 27.67
N TRP A 242 -18.34 12.01 27.61
CA TRP A 242 -17.83 10.64 27.60
C TRP A 242 -17.70 10.09 26.18
N ILE A 243 -16.52 9.58 25.82
CA ILE A 243 -16.18 9.23 24.45
C ILE A 243 -15.53 7.84 24.42
N ILE A 244 -16.08 6.95 23.58
CA ILE A 244 -15.44 5.69 23.20
C ILE A 244 -14.93 5.84 21.78
N GLN A 245 -13.61 5.90 21.61
CA GLN A 245 -12.99 6.09 20.30
C GLN A 245 -13.17 4.86 19.40
N GLY A 246 -13.82 5.01 18.25
CA GLY A 246 -14.15 3.87 17.39
C GLY A 246 -12.95 3.14 16.80
N LYS A 247 -11.82 3.84 16.58
CA LYS A 247 -10.62 3.23 15.98
C LYS A 247 -9.81 2.35 16.96
N THR A 248 -9.75 2.75 18.23
CA THR A 248 -8.83 2.15 19.21
C THR A 248 -9.55 1.56 20.43
N GLY A 249 -10.84 1.83 20.62
CA GLY A 249 -11.61 1.45 21.80
C GLY A 249 -11.25 2.22 23.07
N ASN A 250 -10.40 3.24 22.98
CA ASN A 250 -10.01 4.02 24.15
C ASN A 250 -11.18 4.86 24.66
N GLN A 251 -11.33 4.88 25.98
CA GLN A 251 -12.39 5.60 26.69
C GLN A 251 -11.81 6.86 27.32
N ILE A 252 -12.45 8.01 27.07
CA ILE A 252 -12.00 9.32 27.53
C ILE A 252 -13.21 10.06 28.07
N ALA A 253 -13.05 10.73 29.21
CA ALA A 253 -14.03 11.65 29.74
C ALA A 253 -13.41 13.05 29.80
N ILE A 254 -13.96 13.98 29.02
CA ILE A 254 -13.45 15.36 28.91
C ILE A 254 -14.30 16.25 29.82
N SER A 255 -13.69 17.01 30.72
CA SER A 255 -14.43 17.94 31.58
C SER A 255 -15.14 19.00 30.75
N LEU A 256 -16.42 19.28 31.06
CA LEU A 256 -17.15 20.38 30.43
C LEU A 256 -16.55 21.74 30.76
N SER A 257 -15.88 21.87 31.90
CA SER A 257 -15.15 23.06 32.31
C SER A 257 -13.78 23.21 31.64
N LEU A 258 -13.33 22.23 30.83
CA LEU A 258 -12.08 22.36 30.10
C LEU A 258 -12.16 23.58 29.17
N ARG A 259 -11.23 24.51 29.35
CA ARG A 259 -11.10 25.73 28.56
C ARG A 259 -9.94 25.62 27.60
N LEU A 260 -10.10 26.17 26.40
CA LEU A 260 -8.99 26.40 25.49
C LEU A 260 -8.86 27.92 25.33
N GLU A 261 -7.81 28.49 25.93
CA GLU A 261 -7.63 29.93 26.12
C GLU A 261 -7.63 30.68 24.79
N ILE A 262 -6.94 30.13 23.79
CA ILE A 262 -6.84 30.77 22.47
C ILE A 262 -8.19 30.87 21.75
N MET A 263 -9.15 29.99 22.08
CA MET A 263 -10.53 30.06 21.58
C MET A 263 -11.46 30.90 22.46
N ASN A 264 -11.00 31.28 23.66
CA ASN A 264 -11.78 31.94 24.70
C ASN A 264 -13.12 31.25 24.98
N THR A 265 -13.12 29.92 25.10
CA THR A 265 -14.35 29.14 25.29
C THR A 265 -14.10 27.83 26.03
N THR A 266 -15.16 27.26 26.61
CA THR A 266 -15.15 25.96 27.28
C THR A 266 -15.80 24.87 26.44
N VAL A 267 -15.52 23.60 26.78
CA VAL A 267 -16.19 22.44 26.17
C VAL A 267 -17.71 22.54 26.34
N ALA A 268 -18.21 22.97 27.50
CA ALA A 268 -19.64 23.19 27.75
C ALA A 268 -20.26 24.16 26.73
N GLU A 269 -19.68 25.34 26.54
CA GLU A 269 -20.22 26.37 25.65
C GLU A 269 -20.31 25.91 24.19
N ILE A 270 -19.30 25.18 23.70
CA ILE A 270 -19.32 24.61 22.35
C ILE A 270 -20.40 23.53 22.24
N ILE A 271 -20.52 22.65 23.24
CA ILE A 271 -21.54 21.60 23.27
C ILE A 271 -22.94 22.21 23.30
N GLU A 272 -23.19 23.22 24.13
CA GLU A 272 -24.49 23.90 24.22
C GLU A 272 -24.91 24.50 22.87
N LYS A 273 -23.99 25.20 22.17
CA LYS A 273 -24.24 25.70 20.80
C LYS A 273 -24.63 24.56 19.85
N CYS A 274 -23.90 23.45 19.90
CA CYS A 274 -24.20 22.27 19.09
C CYS A 274 -25.56 21.66 19.43
N MET A 275 -25.90 21.54 20.72
CA MET A 275 -27.17 20.96 21.19
C MET A 275 -28.38 21.80 20.78
N ASN A 276 -28.25 23.13 20.83
CA ASN A 276 -29.30 24.09 20.49
C ASN A 276 -29.64 24.05 18.98
N GLU A 277 -28.65 23.81 18.13
CA GLU A 277 -28.87 23.76 16.69
C GLU A 277 -29.19 22.37 16.15
N SER A 278 -28.65 21.32 16.79
CA SER A 278 -28.83 19.95 16.31
C SER A 278 -30.23 19.44 16.58
N LYS A 279 -30.87 18.99 15.50
CA LYS A 279 -32.25 18.45 15.49
C LYS A 279 -32.32 16.94 15.71
N SER A 280 -31.25 16.32 16.21
CA SER A 280 -31.17 14.87 16.42
C SER A 280 -30.53 14.52 17.78
N GLU A 281 -30.39 13.22 18.08
CA GLU A 281 -29.63 12.73 19.25
C GLU A 281 -28.13 13.09 19.19
N TYR A 282 -27.59 13.37 18.01
CA TYR A 282 -26.18 13.71 17.80
C TYR A 282 -25.91 15.18 18.12
N LEU A 283 -24.71 15.53 18.57
CA LEU A 283 -24.30 16.91 18.78
C LEU A 283 -24.23 17.69 17.46
N ILE A 284 -23.88 17.02 16.36
CA ILE A 284 -23.93 17.60 15.01
C ILE A 284 -24.79 16.75 14.09
N SER A 285 -25.68 17.39 13.34
CA SER A 285 -26.57 16.69 12.40
C SER A 285 -26.88 17.53 11.16
N SER A 286 -27.25 16.85 10.08
CA SER A 286 -27.75 17.52 8.88
C SER A 286 -29.17 18.02 9.12
N SER A 287 -29.43 19.27 8.74
CA SER A 287 -30.71 19.96 8.92
C SER A 287 -31.86 19.48 8.02
N SER A 288 -31.63 18.54 7.10
CA SER A 288 -32.58 18.26 6.01
C SER A 288 -33.23 16.87 6.07
N LYS A 289 -34.57 16.85 6.13
CA LYS A 289 -35.46 15.74 5.76
C LYS A 289 -35.69 15.63 4.24
N SER A 290 -35.15 16.56 3.43
CA SER A 290 -35.54 16.80 2.03
C SER A 290 -35.24 15.65 1.07
N SER A 291 -34.55 14.60 1.50
CA SER A 291 -34.29 13.39 0.69
C SER A 291 -34.85 12.11 1.31
N GLY A 292 -35.79 12.19 2.27
CA GLY A 292 -36.33 11.02 2.96
C GLY A 292 -35.34 10.31 3.90
N ARG A 293 -34.14 10.87 4.09
CA ARG A 293 -33.12 10.34 4.98
C ARG A 293 -33.49 10.62 6.44
N LYS A 294 -33.51 9.57 7.28
CA LYS A 294 -33.67 9.71 8.74
C LYS A 294 -32.59 10.64 9.29
N LEU A 295 -32.99 11.49 10.23
CA LEU A 295 -32.06 12.30 11.01
C LEU A 295 -31.08 11.36 11.73
N GLY A 296 -29.79 11.65 11.63
CA GLY A 296 -28.74 10.81 12.20
C GLY A 296 -27.36 11.38 11.94
N ALA A 297 -26.35 10.63 12.35
CA ALA A 297 -24.95 11.02 12.20
C ALA A 297 -24.59 11.38 10.75
N LEU A 298 -23.84 12.47 10.61
CA LEU A 298 -23.25 12.88 9.34
C LEU A 298 -22.27 11.83 8.83
N ASN A 299 -22.13 11.63 7.52
CA ASN A 299 -21.04 10.83 6.98
C ASN A 299 -19.70 11.53 7.27
N ALA A 300 -18.68 10.76 7.65
CA ALA A 300 -17.33 11.27 7.86
C ALA A 300 -16.78 12.02 6.63
N ASP A 301 -17.10 11.53 5.43
CA ASP A 301 -16.74 12.18 4.16
C ASP A 301 -17.40 13.56 4.01
N SER A 302 -18.60 13.77 4.57
CA SER A 302 -19.28 15.08 4.55
C SER A 302 -18.48 16.13 5.32
N LEU A 303 -17.91 15.80 6.48
CA LEU A 303 -17.06 16.71 7.25
C LEU A 303 -15.81 17.09 6.46
N THR A 304 -15.17 16.11 5.81
CA THR A 304 -13.98 16.37 4.98
C THR A 304 -14.30 17.23 3.76
N LYS A 305 -15.39 16.95 3.05
CA LYS A 305 -15.81 17.75 1.89
C LYS A 305 -16.18 19.18 2.28
N ALA A 306 -16.89 19.37 3.38
CA ALA A 306 -17.26 20.69 3.87
C ALA A 306 -16.03 21.51 4.30
N PHE A 307 -15.07 20.88 4.99
CA PHE A 307 -13.79 21.52 5.33
C PHE A 307 -13.01 21.93 4.08
N VAL A 308 -12.88 21.04 3.09
CA VAL A 308 -12.21 21.36 1.82
C VAL A 308 -12.93 22.50 1.08
N LYS A 309 -14.27 22.52 1.12
CA LYS A 309 -15.06 23.62 0.55
C LYS A 309 -14.77 24.95 1.27
N ALA A 310 -14.70 24.96 2.60
CA ALA A 310 -14.36 26.15 3.39
C ALA A 310 -12.94 26.62 3.07
N LEU A 311 -11.98 25.68 3.04
CA LEU A 311 -10.58 25.96 2.71
C LEU A 311 -10.43 26.64 1.34
N LYS A 312 -11.12 26.13 0.32
CA LYS A 312 -11.12 26.70 -1.04
C LYS A 312 -11.76 28.07 -1.14
N ALA A 313 -12.53 28.49 -0.14
CA ALA A 313 -13.12 29.82 -0.08
C ALA A 313 -12.21 30.85 0.63
N THR A 314 -11.01 30.43 1.06
CA THR A 314 -9.99 31.31 1.65
C THR A 314 -8.89 31.66 0.64
N ASP A 315 -8.06 32.63 1.00
CA ASP A 315 -6.85 33.06 0.28
C ASP A 315 -5.60 32.24 0.64
N LEU A 316 -5.75 31.15 1.42
CA LEU A 316 -4.63 30.36 1.92
C LEU A 316 -3.95 29.56 0.80
N VAL A 317 -2.63 29.65 0.76
CA VAL A 317 -1.76 28.94 -0.20
C VAL A 317 -0.94 27.88 0.54
N TYR A 318 -0.83 26.71 -0.06
CA TYR A 318 -0.10 25.55 0.47
C TYR A 318 0.86 25.02 -0.59
N GLU A 319 2.06 24.62 -0.18
CA GLU A 319 3.16 24.29 -1.11
C GLU A 319 3.03 22.89 -1.72
N VAL A 320 2.63 21.90 -0.91
CA VAL A 320 2.69 20.49 -1.27
C VAL A 320 1.32 19.85 -1.26
N SER A 321 0.63 19.89 -0.12
CA SER A 321 -0.69 19.30 0.03
C SER A 321 -1.42 19.95 1.20
N PRO A 322 -2.58 20.58 0.93
CA PRO A 322 -3.30 21.32 1.95
C PRO A 322 -3.70 20.44 3.15
N PRO A 323 -3.87 21.04 4.34
CA PRO A 323 -4.39 20.35 5.49
C PRO A 323 -5.79 19.80 5.20
N SER A 324 -6.14 18.73 5.90
CA SER A 324 -7.49 18.18 5.89
C SER A 324 -8.14 18.41 7.26
N PHE A 325 -9.43 18.12 7.39
CA PHE A 325 -10.12 18.17 8.68
C PHE A 325 -9.36 17.44 9.81
N HIS A 326 -8.65 16.35 9.51
CA HIS A 326 -7.88 15.61 10.51
C HIS A 326 -6.71 16.42 11.11
N GLU A 327 -6.21 17.45 10.43
CA GLU A 327 -5.16 18.31 10.98
C GLU A 327 -5.66 19.21 12.11
N ILE A 328 -6.98 19.42 12.26
CA ILE A 328 -7.57 20.07 13.45
C ILE A 328 -7.17 19.33 14.72
N ARG A 329 -7.06 17.99 14.67
CA ARG A 329 -6.62 17.20 15.83
C ARG A 329 -5.15 17.40 16.17
N SER A 330 -4.28 17.61 15.17
CA SER A 330 -2.87 17.95 15.42
C SER A 330 -2.74 19.39 15.93
N LEU A 331 -3.56 20.30 15.42
CA LEU A 331 -3.67 21.65 15.95
C LEU A 331 -4.10 21.63 17.42
N ALA A 332 -5.18 20.92 17.75
CA ALA A 332 -5.65 20.74 19.12
C ALA A 332 -4.53 20.26 20.05
N SER A 333 -3.80 19.20 19.67
CA SER A 333 -2.71 18.69 20.51
C SER A 333 -1.60 19.70 20.76
N ARG A 334 -1.24 20.51 19.76
CA ARG A 334 -0.19 21.53 19.91
C ARG A 334 -0.65 22.70 20.78
N LEU A 335 -1.90 23.12 20.64
CA LEU A 335 -2.48 24.17 21.48
C LEU A 335 -2.58 23.71 22.94
N TYR A 336 -3.09 22.50 23.18
CA TYR A 336 -3.17 21.94 24.53
C TYR A 336 -1.80 21.60 25.13
N GLU A 337 -0.80 21.27 24.32
CA GLU A 337 0.59 21.15 24.81
C GLU A 337 1.10 22.50 25.31
N ALA A 338 0.89 23.57 24.53
CA ALA A 338 1.34 24.91 24.87
C ALA A 338 0.62 25.49 26.10
N GLU A 339 -0.70 25.26 26.23
CA GLU A 339 -1.50 25.78 27.34
C GLU A 339 -1.41 24.94 28.62
N TYR A 340 -1.21 23.63 28.50
CA TYR A 340 -1.22 22.71 29.65
C TYR A 340 0.07 21.90 29.73
N SER A 341 0.12 20.77 29.01
CA SER A 341 1.29 19.93 28.95
C SER A 341 1.17 18.89 27.84
N LYS A 342 2.30 18.28 27.54
CA LYS A 342 2.41 17.19 26.59
C LYS A 342 1.60 15.96 27.01
N GLU A 343 1.61 15.65 28.30
CA GLU A 343 0.86 14.55 28.92
C GLU A 343 -0.64 14.83 28.87
N PHE A 344 -1.05 16.08 29.04
CA PHE A 344 -2.44 16.49 28.89
C PHE A 344 -2.91 16.25 27.45
N ALA A 345 -2.15 16.73 26.45
CA ALA A 345 -2.45 16.49 25.05
C ALA A 345 -2.50 14.99 24.70
N GLN A 346 -1.57 14.18 25.24
CA GLN A 346 -1.59 12.72 25.09
C GLN A 346 -2.89 12.10 25.59
N LYS A 347 -3.31 12.47 26.82
CA LYS A 347 -4.53 11.95 27.46
C LYS A 347 -5.78 12.37 26.69
N LEU A 348 -5.87 13.65 26.30
CA LEU A 348 -6.99 14.18 25.52
C LEU A 348 -7.15 13.45 24.18
N LEU A 349 -6.04 13.18 23.49
CA LEU A 349 -6.06 12.42 22.24
C LEU A 349 -6.30 10.92 22.48
N GLY A 350 -6.18 10.41 23.70
CA GLY A 350 -6.28 8.99 24.01
C GLY A 350 -5.16 8.18 23.36
N HIS A 351 -3.93 8.70 23.35
CA HIS A 351 -2.77 7.95 22.85
C HIS A 351 -2.12 7.16 23.98
N LYS A 352 -2.01 5.83 23.82
CA LYS A 352 -1.32 4.98 24.81
C LYS A 352 0.20 5.23 24.87
N SER A 353 0.80 5.70 23.78
CA SER A 353 2.25 5.93 23.67
C SER A 353 2.56 7.36 23.29
N MET A 354 3.54 7.95 23.98
CA MET A 354 4.10 9.26 23.67
C MET A 354 4.72 9.35 22.28
N LYS A 355 5.20 8.23 21.74
CA LYS A 355 5.70 8.18 20.35
C LYS A 355 4.63 8.62 19.36
N MET A 356 3.38 8.21 19.55
CA MET A 356 2.27 8.64 18.68
C MET A 356 1.93 10.12 18.91
N THR A 357 1.94 10.58 20.17
CA THR A 357 1.70 11.99 20.49
C THR A 357 2.74 12.91 19.85
N ASN A 358 4.02 12.57 19.91
CA ASN A 358 5.09 13.34 19.26
C ASN A 358 4.84 13.53 17.76
N VAL A 359 4.28 12.52 17.07
CA VAL A 359 3.90 12.64 15.65
C VAL A 359 2.80 13.68 15.42
N TYR A 360 1.95 13.98 16.40
CA TYR A 360 0.92 15.03 16.29
C TYR A 360 1.43 16.41 16.72
N LEU A 361 2.39 16.47 17.63
CA LEU A 361 3.00 17.71 18.13
C LEU A 361 4.02 18.28 17.15
N ASP A 362 4.65 17.43 16.35
CA ASP A 362 5.56 17.84 15.29
C ASP A 362 4.87 18.78 14.28
N SER A 363 5.36 20.03 14.23
CA SER A 363 4.92 21.10 13.33
C SER A 363 5.27 20.80 11.86
N ARG A 364 6.18 19.85 11.60
CA ARG A 364 6.74 19.49 10.29
C ARG A 364 7.38 20.66 9.55
N LYS A 365 7.56 21.78 10.23
CA LYS A 365 8.31 22.91 9.72
C LYS A 365 9.76 22.74 10.16
N ASN A 366 10.69 22.96 9.24
CA ASN A 366 12.10 23.12 9.58
C ASN A 366 12.28 24.52 10.16
N GLU A 367 11.84 24.71 11.40
CA GLU A 367 12.08 25.94 12.15
C GLU A 367 13.42 25.82 12.87
N TRP A 368 14.16 26.92 12.93
CA TRP A 368 15.37 27.01 13.74
C TRP A 368 14.95 26.92 15.21
N ILE A 369 15.60 26.03 15.96
CA ILE A 369 15.43 25.95 17.41
C ILE A 369 16.34 27.02 18.00
N GLU A 370 15.73 28.10 18.49
CA GLU A 370 16.42 29.10 19.30
C GLU A 370 16.65 28.51 20.70
N ILE A 371 17.90 28.47 21.15
CA ILE A 371 18.34 27.86 22.41
C ILE A 371 18.42 28.91 23.51
#